data_AF-A0A524KMP2-F1
#
_entry.id   AF-A0A524KMP2-F1
#
_cell.length_a   1.000
_cell.length_b   1.000
_cell.length_c   1.000
_cell.angle_alpha   90.00
_cell.angle_beta   90.00
_cell.angle_gamma   90.00
#
_symmetry.space_group_name_H-M   'P 1'
#
loop_
_entity.id
_entity.type
_entity.pdbx_description
1 polymer ?
#
loop_
_entity_poly.entity_id
_entity_poly.type
_entity_poly.pdbx_seq_one_letter_code
_entity_poly.pdbx_strand_id
1 'polypeptide(L)'
;HPWVPDMLEAQIVAIVDGNRDIQWSAASSRRTPTDFLPRLRALQRANLDTAPVDVVDADWLPRKLATTASVWVTEDSVNMLYEALSAGAATGLLSMPRRGTRQSKRNLVGGLLAEGLVTSFHDWQQGQRLRAPAIALDEAGRCAAWILHEWQARAR
;
A
#
# COMPACT_ATOMS: atom_id res chain seq x y z
N HIS A 1 -17.22 -0.58 -11.80
CA HIS A 1 -16.07 0.33 -11.64
C HIS A 1 -15.17 0.09 -12.85
N PRO A 2 -14.75 1.06 -13.68
CA PRO A 2 -13.77 0.74 -14.71
C PRO A 2 -12.41 0.69 -14.00
N TRP A 3 -12.12 -0.46 -13.44
CA TRP A 3 -10.76 -0.91 -13.22
C TRP A 3 -10.06 -0.80 -14.60
N VAL A 4 -8.90 -0.13 -14.67
CA VAL A 4 -8.17 0.04 -15.94
C VAL A 4 -6.91 -0.83 -15.87
N PRO A 5 -7.02 -2.11 -16.26
CA PRO A 5 -5.97 -3.10 -16.15
C PRO A 5 -4.63 -2.64 -16.68
N ASP A 6 -4.66 -2.13 -17.91
CA ASP A 6 -3.43 -1.92 -18.68
C ASP A 6 -2.58 -0.80 -18.09
N MET A 7 -3.23 0.23 -17.53
CA MET A 7 -2.53 1.33 -16.86
C MET A 7 -1.89 0.87 -15.54
N LEU A 8 -2.56 0.00 -14.78
CA LEU A 8 -1.98 -0.50 -13.53
C LEU A 8 -0.87 -1.52 -13.80
N GLU A 9 -1.06 -2.38 -14.79
CA GLU A 9 -0.07 -3.33 -15.28
C GLU A 9 1.21 -2.62 -15.72
N ALA A 10 1.09 -1.55 -16.52
CA ALA A 10 2.24 -0.75 -16.96
C ALA A 10 3.04 -0.16 -15.78
N GLN A 11 2.35 0.34 -14.75
CA GLN A 11 3.00 0.87 -13.55
C GLN A 11 3.72 -0.22 -12.76
N ILE A 12 3.08 -1.38 -12.57
CA ILE A 12 3.69 -2.53 -11.88
C ILE A 12 4.92 -3.02 -12.64
N VAL A 13 4.84 -3.16 -13.97
CA VAL A 13 5.97 -3.55 -14.82
C VAL A 13 7.13 -2.56 -14.66
N ALA A 14 6.87 -1.26 -14.69
CA ALA A 14 7.91 -0.25 -14.51
C ALA A 14 8.61 -0.37 -13.15
N ILE A 15 7.88 -0.65 -12.08
CA ILE A 15 8.45 -0.86 -10.74
C ILE A 15 9.29 -2.14 -10.70
N VAL A 16 8.75 -3.24 -11.20
CA VAL A 16 9.39 -4.57 -11.16
C VAL A 16 10.66 -4.58 -12.02
N ASP A 17 10.60 -4.03 -13.23
CA ASP A 17 11.72 -3.97 -14.16
C ASP A 17 12.77 -2.91 -13.75
N GLY A 18 12.35 -1.85 -13.04
CA GLY A 18 13.23 -0.84 -12.48
C GLY A 18 13.96 -1.27 -11.21
N ASN A 19 13.52 -2.35 -10.55
CA ASN A 19 14.08 -2.85 -9.29
C ASN A 19 14.26 -4.38 -9.34
N ARG A 20 15.12 -4.86 -10.25
CA ARG A 20 15.29 -6.30 -10.50
C ARG A 20 15.86 -7.09 -9.32
N ASP A 21 16.58 -6.42 -8.42
CA ASP A 21 17.16 -7.03 -7.22
C ASP A 21 16.13 -7.22 -6.10
N ILE A 22 14.93 -6.66 -6.25
CA ILE A 22 13.84 -6.77 -5.27
C ILE A 22 12.87 -7.87 -5.70
N GLN A 23 12.55 -8.76 -4.77
CA GLN A 23 11.48 -9.74 -4.90
C GLN A 23 10.13 -9.10 -4.55
N TRP A 24 9.22 -9.07 -5.52
CA TRP A 24 7.91 -8.45 -5.37
C TRP A 24 6.82 -9.49 -5.19
N SER A 25 5.79 -9.13 -4.42
CA SER A 25 4.55 -9.92 -4.29
C SER A 25 3.35 -9.03 -4.58
N ALA A 26 2.62 -9.31 -5.66
CA ALA A 26 1.37 -8.63 -5.99
C ALA A 26 0.18 -9.30 -5.30
N ALA A 27 -0.35 -8.66 -4.26
CA ALA A 27 -1.54 -9.12 -3.56
C ALA A 27 -2.82 -8.55 -4.17
N SER A 28 -3.89 -9.35 -4.24
CA SER A 28 -5.23 -8.86 -4.63
C SER A 28 -6.09 -8.51 -3.41
N SER A 29 -7.25 -7.91 -3.67
CA SER A 29 -8.33 -7.71 -2.71
C SER A 29 -9.64 -8.25 -3.29
N ARG A 30 -10.70 -8.32 -2.49
CA ARG A 30 -12.06 -8.67 -2.95
C ARG A 30 -12.61 -7.79 -4.09
N ARG A 31 -12.02 -6.61 -4.30
CA ARG A 31 -12.40 -5.64 -5.35
C ARG A 31 -11.57 -5.78 -6.61
N THR A 32 -10.51 -6.59 -6.58
CA THR A 32 -9.63 -6.83 -7.72
C THR A 32 -10.32 -7.78 -8.70
N PRO A 33 -10.39 -7.43 -10.00
CA PRO A 33 -10.89 -8.35 -11.02
C PRO A 33 -10.11 -9.67 -11.03
N THR A 34 -10.83 -10.78 -11.20
CA THR A 34 -10.28 -12.13 -11.10
C THR A 34 -9.23 -12.44 -12.18
N ASP A 35 -9.27 -11.73 -13.30
CA ASP A 35 -8.35 -11.86 -14.42
C ASP A 35 -7.04 -11.07 -14.25
N PHE A 36 -6.93 -10.18 -13.26
CA PHE A 36 -5.74 -9.33 -13.13
C PHE A 36 -4.48 -10.06 -12.66
N LEU A 37 -4.55 -10.82 -11.56
CA LEU A 37 -3.36 -11.56 -11.11
C LEU A 37 -2.89 -12.58 -12.17
N PRO A 38 -3.77 -13.30 -12.89
CA PRO A 38 -3.39 -14.09 -14.06
C PRO A 38 -2.64 -13.28 -15.13
N ARG A 39 -3.10 -12.06 -15.47
CA ARG A 39 -2.37 -11.17 -16.39
C ARG A 39 -0.96 -10.87 -15.90
N LEU A 40 -0.79 -10.53 -14.63
CA LEU A 40 0.54 -10.28 -14.05
C LEU A 40 1.45 -11.51 -14.12
N ARG A 41 0.93 -12.71 -13.84
CA ARG A 41 1.72 -13.96 -13.98
C ARG A 41 2.14 -14.20 -15.43
N ALA A 42 1.28 -13.89 -16.39
CA ALA A 42 1.56 -14.07 -17.82
C ALA A 42 2.73 -13.20 -18.32
N LEU A 43 3.12 -12.15 -17.58
CA LEU A 43 4.31 -11.35 -17.87
C LEU A 43 5.64 -12.09 -17.60
N GLN A 44 5.58 -13.24 -16.89
CA GLN A 44 6.71 -14.12 -16.61
C GLN A 44 7.95 -13.40 -16.03
N ARG A 45 7.72 -12.43 -15.13
CA ARG A 45 8.80 -11.74 -14.41
C ARG A 45 9.28 -12.60 -13.26
N ALA A 46 10.56 -12.97 -13.29
CA ALA A 46 11.17 -13.87 -12.30
C ALA A 46 11.19 -13.31 -10.87
N ASN A 47 11.09 -11.98 -10.72
CA ASN A 47 11.06 -11.28 -9.43
C ASN A 47 9.66 -10.80 -9.03
N LEU A 48 8.60 -11.40 -9.58
CA LEU A 48 7.22 -11.05 -9.26
C LEU A 48 6.37 -12.31 -9.01
N ASP A 49 6.00 -12.50 -7.75
CA ASP A 49 4.99 -13.46 -7.35
C ASP A 49 3.62 -12.81 -7.19
N THR A 50 2.56 -13.63 -7.18
CA THR A 50 1.20 -13.17 -6.90
C THR A 50 0.63 -13.85 -5.67
N ALA A 51 -0.11 -13.09 -4.86
CA ALA A 51 -0.77 -13.56 -3.64
C ALA A 51 -2.28 -13.26 -3.71
N PRO A 52 -3.10 -14.19 -4.23
CA PRO A 52 -4.55 -14.01 -4.27
C PRO A 52 -5.17 -13.95 -2.87
N VAL A 53 -6.10 -13.01 -2.65
CA VAL A 53 -6.79 -12.79 -1.36
C VAL A 53 -7.56 -14.00 -0.85
N ASP A 54 -7.99 -14.88 -1.75
CA ASP A 54 -8.72 -16.11 -1.47
C ASP A 54 -7.81 -17.31 -1.13
N VAL A 55 -6.50 -17.15 -1.33
CA VAL A 55 -5.49 -18.19 -1.07
C VAL A 55 -4.68 -17.89 0.20
N VAL A 56 -4.45 -16.62 0.51
CA VAL A 56 -3.68 -16.21 1.68
C VAL A 56 -4.54 -16.14 2.95
N ASP A 57 -3.97 -16.54 4.08
CA ASP A 57 -4.63 -16.42 5.38
C ASP A 57 -4.67 -14.96 5.88
N ALA A 58 -5.46 -14.72 6.95
CA ALA A 58 -5.65 -13.37 7.51
C ALA A 58 -4.37 -12.76 8.10
N ASP A 59 -3.42 -13.59 8.55
CA ASP A 59 -2.16 -13.16 9.16
C ASP A 59 -1.05 -12.96 8.12
N TRP A 60 -1.27 -13.39 6.87
CA TRP A 60 -0.29 -13.28 5.80
C TRP A 60 0.12 -11.84 5.56
N LEU A 61 -0.84 -10.91 5.49
CA LEU A 61 -0.56 -9.51 5.21
C LEU A 61 0.24 -8.85 6.34
N PRO A 62 -0.17 -8.93 7.62
CA PRO A 62 0.66 -8.45 8.73
C PRO A 62 2.08 -9.02 8.74
N ARG A 63 2.23 -10.35 8.58
CA ARG A 63 3.55 -10.99 8.54
C ARG A 63 4.40 -10.51 7.37
N LYS A 64 3.80 -10.30 6.19
CA LYS A 64 4.50 -9.77 5.03
C LYS A 64 4.94 -8.33 5.25
N LEU A 65 4.05 -7.47 5.71
CA LEU A 65 4.36 -6.06 5.95
C LEU A 65 5.48 -5.89 6.97
N ALA A 66 5.51 -6.70 8.03
CA ALA A 66 6.57 -6.66 9.05
C ALA A 66 7.99 -6.92 8.51
N THR A 67 8.11 -7.50 7.32
CA THR A 67 9.40 -7.82 6.67
C THR A 67 9.59 -7.07 5.35
N THR A 68 8.67 -6.19 4.99
CA THR A 68 8.66 -5.51 3.68
C THR A 68 9.24 -4.11 3.79
N ALA A 69 10.33 -3.85 3.05
CA ALA A 69 10.95 -2.52 3.00
C ALA A 69 10.12 -1.50 2.22
N SER A 70 9.39 -1.93 1.19
CA SER A 70 8.64 -1.02 0.30
C SER A 70 7.34 -1.63 -0.18
N VAL A 71 6.28 -0.82 -0.19
CA VAL A 71 4.94 -1.24 -0.59
C VAL A 71 4.38 -0.25 -1.61
N TRP A 72 3.76 -0.78 -2.66
CA TRP A 72 3.00 0.01 -3.63
C TRP A 72 1.51 -0.26 -3.47
N VAL A 73 0.73 0.79 -3.27
CA VAL A 73 -0.71 0.70 -2.98
C VAL A 73 -1.50 1.48 -4.02
N THR A 74 -2.63 0.94 -4.49
CA THR A 74 -3.56 1.71 -5.32
C THR A 74 -4.22 2.82 -4.53
N GLU A 75 -4.40 4.00 -5.14
CA GLU A 75 -4.97 5.19 -4.49
C GLU A 75 -6.36 4.98 -3.84
N ASP A 76 -7.11 3.98 -4.27
CA ASP A 76 -8.45 3.67 -3.76
C ASP A 76 -8.44 2.73 -2.54
N SER A 77 -7.26 2.23 -2.14
CA SER A 77 -7.07 1.27 -1.05
C SER A 77 -6.52 1.94 0.22
N VAL A 78 -7.29 2.88 0.77
CA VAL A 78 -6.91 3.69 1.95
C VAL A 78 -6.49 2.84 3.15
N ASN A 79 -7.19 1.74 3.45
CA ASN A 79 -6.82 0.89 4.59
C ASN A 79 -5.42 0.30 4.38
N MET A 80 -5.16 -0.26 3.20
CA MET A 80 -3.85 -0.82 2.86
C MET A 80 -2.73 0.23 2.92
N LEU A 81 -3.05 1.49 2.59
CA LEU A 81 -2.12 2.60 2.70
C LEU A 81 -1.70 2.83 4.18
N TYR A 82 -2.65 2.85 5.09
CA TYR A 82 -2.37 2.98 6.52
C TYR A 82 -1.68 1.74 7.10
N GLU A 83 -2.06 0.53 6.70
CA GLU A 83 -1.37 -0.70 7.14
C GLU A 83 0.11 -0.65 6.75
N ALA A 84 0.44 -0.23 5.52
CA ALA A 84 1.81 -0.10 5.05
C ALA A 84 2.60 0.96 5.83
N LEU A 85 2.01 2.14 6.06
CA LEU A 85 2.63 3.22 6.83
C LEU A 85 2.80 2.86 8.31
N SER A 86 1.83 2.15 8.90
CA SER A 86 1.90 1.68 10.30
C SER A 86 2.97 0.61 10.47
N ALA A 87 3.19 -0.22 9.45
CA ALA A 87 4.31 -1.18 9.42
C ALA A 87 5.68 -0.53 9.18
N GLY A 88 5.74 0.79 8.94
CA GLY A 88 6.99 1.51 8.69
C GLY A 88 7.55 1.32 7.28
N ALA A 89 6.76 0.78 6.33
CA ALA A 89 7.23 0.53 4.98
C ALA A 89 7.32 1.82 4.16
N ALA A 90 8.34 1.93 3.30
CA ALA A 90 8.44 3.01 2.33
C ALA A 90 7.32 2.85 1.29
N THR A 91 6.40 3.81 1.24
CA THR A 91 5.11 3.60 0.56
C THR A 91 4.97 4.43 -0.71
N GLY A 92 4.70 3.73 -1.81
CA GLY A 92 4.40 4.30 -3.13
C GLY A 92 2.92 4.21 -3.48
N LEU A 93 2.42 5.16 -4.26
CA LEU A 93 1.03 5.21 -4.71
C LEU A 93 0.93 4.92 -6.22
N LEU A 94 0.20 3.85 -6.54
CA LEU A 94 -0.18 3.51 -7.91
C LEU A 94 -1.44 4.28 -8.31
N SER A 95 -1.34 5.02 -9.40
CA SER A 95 -2.47 5.76 -9.96
C SER A 95 -3.56 4.80 -10.41
N MET A 96 -4.81 5.17 -10.13
CA MET A 96 -5.98 4.40 -10.56
C MET A 96 -7.12 5.36 -10.92
N PRO A 97 -7.88 5.15 -12.03
CA PRO A 97 -8.89 6.10 -12.46
C PRO A 97 -10.00 6.24 -11.41
N ARG A 98 -10.18 7.47 -10.95
CA ARG A 98 -10.85 7.83 -9.68
C ARG A 98 -12.36 8.00 -9.78
N ARG A 99 -13.07 7.32 -10.70
CA ARG A 99 -14.53 7.51 -10.83
C ARG A 99 -15.26 6.77 -9.70
N GLY A 100 -15.68 7.53 -8.69
CA GLY A 100 -16.44 7.05 -7.52
C GLY A 100 -15.71 7.19 -6.19
N THR A 101 -14.47 7.67 -6.17
CA THR A 101 -13.74 7.91 -4.92
C THR A 101 -14.33 9.13 -4.20
N ARG A 102 -14.87 8.92 -2.98
CA ARG A 102 -15.40 10.00 -2.14
C ARG A 102 -14.34 11.08 -1.94
N GLN A 103 -14.76 12.35 -1.94
CA GLN A 103 -13.87 13.51 -1.76
C GLN A 103 -13.01 13.38 -0.49
N SER A 104 -13.55 12.80 0.58
CA SER A 104 -12.81 12.54 1.81
C SER A 104 -11.56 11.67 1.61
N LYS A 105 -11.68 10.57 0.84
CA LYS A 105 -10.54 9.70 0.52
C LYS A 105 -9.50 10.43 -0.34
N ARG A 106 -9.95 11.30 -1.26
CA ARG A 106 -9.07 12.10 -2.10
C ARG A 106 -8.26 13.10 -1.26
N ASN A 107 -8.93 13.80 -0.35
CA ASN A 107 -8.27 14.74 0.56
C ASN A 107 -7.26 14.02 1.45
N LEU A 108 -7.61 12.85 1.95
CA LEU A 108 -6.71 12.03 2.78
C LEU A 108 -5.44 11.63 2.02
N VAL A 109 -5.58 11.05 0.82
CA VAL A 109 -4.42 10.68 -0.02
C VAL A 109 -3.61 11.92 -0.40
N GLY A 110 -4.28 13.04 -0.71
CA GLY A 110 -3.63 14.32 -0.98
C GLY A 110 -2.83 14.86 0.20
N GLY A 111 -3.35 14.72 1.43
CA GLY A 111 -2.65 15.09 2.66
C GLY A 111 -1.37 14.28 2.85
N LEU A 112 -1.44 12.95 2.70
CA LEU A 112 -0.27 12.06 2.82
C LEU A 112 0.83 12.40 1.78
N LEU A 113 0.44 12.77 0.56
CA LEU A 113 1.36 13.24 -0.47
C LEU A 113 2.01 14.58 -0.08
N ALA A 114 1.21 15.54 0.40
CA ALA A 114 1.69 16.85 0.82
C ALA A 114 2.64 16.78 2.03
N GLU A 115 2.39 15.83 2.95
CA GLU A 115 3.24 15.55 4.10
C GLU A 115 4.48 14.72 3.74
N GLY A 116 4.59 14.22 2.49
CA GLY A 116 5.71 13.43 2.03
C GLY A 116 5.78 12.02 2.65
N LEU A 117 4.69 11.54 3.23
CA LEU A 117 4.57 10.20 3.83
C LEU A 117 4.48 9.10 2.76
N VAL A 118 4.03 9.46 1.57
CA VAL A 118 3.90 8.56 0.42
C VAL A 118 4.45 9.23 -0.83
N THR A 119 4.93 8.44 -1.80
CA THR A 119 5.45 8.96 -3.07
C THR A 119 4.55 8.51 -4.21
N SER A 120 4.11 9.42 -5.08
CA SER A 120 3.32 9.01 -6.24
C SER A 120 4.18 8.23 -7.25
N PHE A 121 3.56 7.34 -8.03
CA PHE A 121 4.26 6.66 -9.12
C PHE A 121 4.91 7.64 -10.09
N HIS A 122 4.22 8.74 -10.42
CA HIS A 122 4.74 9.80 -11.27
C HIS A 122 6.05 10.38 -10.71
N ASP A 123 6.06 10.78 -9.43
CA ASP A 123 7.24 11.42 -8.83
C ASP A 123 8.40 10.43 -8.67
N TRP A 124 8.08 9.16 -8.39
CA TRP A 124 9.07 8.09 -8.40
C TRP A 124 9.72 7.90 -9.76
N GLN A 125 8.94 7.96 -10.86
CA GLN A 125 9.50 7.93 -12.22
C GLN A 125 10.42 9.12 -12.51
N GLN A 126 10.22 10.26 -11.85
CA GLN A 126 11.12 11.43 -11.93
C GLN A 126 12.36 11.30 -11.04
N GLY A 127 12.58 10.13 -10.41
CA GLY A 127 13.75 9.83 -9.59
C GLY A 127 13.56 10.11 -8.10
N GLN A 128 12.35 10.47 -7.66
CA GLN A 128 12.08 10.57 -6.22
C GLN A 128 12.14 9.17 -5.59
N ARG A 129 12.88 9.04 -4.49
CA ARG A 129 12.95 7.79 -3.74
C ARG A 129 11.75 7.64 -2.82
N LEU A 130 11.25 6.42 -2.69
CA LEU A 130 10.31 6.06 -1.62
C LEU A 130 10.96 6.36 -0.26
N ARG A 131 10.17 6.87 0.69
CA ARG A 131 10.62 7.17 2.04
C ARG A 131 9.79 6.38 3.03
N ALA A 132 10.46 5.67 3.92
CA ALA A 132 9.80 5.12 5.10
C ALA A 132 9.42 6.28 6.04
N PRO A 133 8.26 6.20 6.71
CA PRO A 133 7.91 7.19 7.71
C PRO A 133 8.95 7.16 8.84
N ALA A 134 9.40 8.34 9.29
CA ALA A 134 10.42 8.45 10.34
C ALA A 134 9.94 7.88 11.69
N ILE A 135 8.63 7.92 11.91
CA ILE A 135 7.94 7.31 13.04
C ILE A 135 6.76 6.53 12.44
N ALA A 136 6.66 5.24 12.75
CA ALA A 136 5.53 4.43 12.36
C ALA A 136 4.22 5.06 12.86
N LEU A 137 3.16 5.00 12.05
CA LEU A 137 1.83 5.44 12.47
C LEU A 137 1.26 4.42 13.47
N ASP A 138 1.69 4.48 14.74
CA ASP A 138 1.21 3.61 15.81
C ASP A 138 0.03 4.25 16.56
N GLU A 139 -1.08 4.47 15.85
CA GLU A 139 -2.27 5.05 16.48
C GLU A 139 -2.87 4.09 17.51
N ALA A 140 -2.73 2.77 17.30
CA ALA A 140 -3.17 1.76 18.26
C ALA A 140 -2.43 1.90 19.61
N GLY A 141 -1.10 2.04 19.59
CA GLY A 141 -0.29 2.28 20.77
C GLY A 141 -0.59 3.62 21.44
N ARG A 142 -0.77 4.69 20.64
CA ARG A 142 -1.22 6.00 21.15
C ARG A 142 -2.57 5.92 21.86
N CYS A 143 -3.55 5.25 21.26
CA CYS A 143 -4.86 5.05 21.88
C CYS A 143 -4.77 4.21 23.15
N ALA A 144 -3.98 3.13 23.15
CA ALA A 144 -3.79 2.29 24.33
C ALA A 144 -3.15 3.07 25.49
N ALA A 145 -2.11 3.86 25.20
CA ALA A 145 -1.47 4.72 26.19
C ALA A 145 -2.44 5.77 26.76
N TRP A 146 -3.25 6.38 25.90
CA TRP A 146 -4.26 7.34 26.33
C TRP A 146 -5.34 6.71 27.23
N ILE A 147 -5.87 5.54 26.85
CA ILE A 147 -6.85 4.79 27.66
C ILE A 147 -6.26 4.46 29.03
N LEU A 148 -5.03 3.93 29.09
CA LEU A 148 -4.36 3.59 30.35
C LEU A 148 -4.19 4.83 31.25
N HIS A 149 -3.78 5.96 30.67
CA HIS A 149 -3.63 7.23 31.38
C HIS A 149 -4.97 7.72 31.97
N GLU A 150 -6.03 7.77 31.17
CA GLU A 150 -7.36 8.21 31.60
C GLU A 150 -7.96 7.30 32.68
N TRP A 151 -7.75 5.99 32.58
CA TRP A 151 -8.26 5.03 33.55
C TRP A 151 -7.56 5.15 34.91
N GLN A 152 -6.23 5.33 34.89
CA GLN A 152 -5.45 5.58 36.11
C GLN A 152 -5.79 6.92 36.77
N ALA A 153 -6.09 7.95 35.97
CA ALA A 153 -6.50 9.26 36.48
C ALA A 153 -7.89 9.24 37.14
N ARG A 154 -8.80 8.38 36.69
CA ARG A 154 -10.16 8.20 37.24
C ARG A 154 -10.24 7.21 38.41
N ALA A 155 -9.23 6.35 38.57
CA ALA A 155 -9.12 5.39 39.67
C ALA A 155 -8.45 5.99 40.94
N ARG A 156 -8.10 7.28 40.90
CA ARG A 156 -7.65 8.10 42.03
C ARG A 156 -8.76 9.05 42.45
#